data_AF-A0A971RRJ8-F1
#
_entry.id   AF-A0A971RRJ8-F1
#
_cell.length_a   1.000
_cell.length_b   1.000
_cell.length_c   1.000
_cell.angle_alpha   90.00
_cell.angle_beta   90.00
_cell.angle_gamma   90.00
#
_symmetry.space_group_name_H-M   'P 1'
#
loop_
_entity.id
_entity.type
_entity.pdbx_description
1 polymer ?
#
loop_
_entity_poly.entity_id
_entity_poly.type
_entity_poly.pdbx_seq_one_letter_code
_entity_poly.pdbx_strand_id
1 'polypeptide(L)'
;MPVKVTKILKLCFVLVMCTLLLMGTSPNLSRQPLAKEEEPLPAQQENQQKLAAQPSPEYLTAETDKQSPAEQAPIEKTAEQPQGETAKEKTPSAPQSQPKAPPSNSTSPTKPTAPKETAGTSARQQDLNIYVLNAISTYAGGYYPYLLDNNYATYNGVTSNICYQGHLLLKAHPSGNRASHCVGITFEVFFKAMRARNRAAGLEQDDFNGMSLAAMSDFMLRWYVAGPKDTHNLAVAIEKYGLGRRITNFSSAKTGDFIDFSRSNGTGHAAVLIDWIKRDGEIIGLRYWSSQESTGGISYAEEYFQPHGSIRRDRVYIGRVGPINSYR
;
A
#
# COMPACT_ATOMS: atom_id res chain seq x y z
N MET A 1 44.55 -14.36 63.86
CA MET A 1 45.89 -14.76 63.38
C MET A 1 46.22 -13.95 62.13
N PRO A 2 47.40 -13.33 62.04
CA PRO A 2 47.74 -12.33 61.01
C PRO A 2 48.57 -12.92 59.85
N VAL A 3 49.06 -12.00 58.98
CA VAL A 3 50.08 -12.10 57.91
C VAL A 3 49.55 -12.68 56.56
N LYS A 4 49.67 -12.05 55.38
CA LYS A 4 50.80 -11.28 54.81
C LYS A 4 50.40 -10.18 53.80
N VAL A 5 51.04 -9.03 54.01
CA VAL A 5 51.45 -8.01 53.03
C VAL A 5 52.45 -8.63 52.03
N THR A 6 52.45 -8.25 50.74
CA THR A 6 53.63 -7.71 50.00
C THR A 6 53.23 -7.13 48.62
N LYS A 7 53.80 -5.96 48.34
CA LYS A 7 53.79 -5.10 47.14
C LYS A 7 54.30 -5.79 45.87
N ILE A 8 54.07 -5.20 44.69
CA ILE A 8 55.14 -4.59 43.85
C ILE A 8 54.54 -3.79 42.67
N LEU A 9 55.06 -2.58 42.57
CA LEU A 9 54.91 -1.51 41.58
C LEU A 9 55.78 -1.81 40.34
N LYS A 10 55.31 -1.53 39.11
CA LYS A 10 56.22 -1.15 38.02
C LYS A 10 55.52 -0.29 36.96
N LEU A 11 56.03 0.93 36.89
CA LEU A 11 55.81 2.02 35.93
C LEU A 11 57.04 2.05 34.99
N CYS A 12 56.85 2.30 33.69
CA CYS A 12 57.79 2.88 32.69
C CYS A 12 57.08 2.77 31.31
N PHE A 13 56.59 3.81 30.64
CA PHE A 13 57.25 4.98 30.01
C PHE A 13 58.32 4.62 28.97
N VAL A 14 57.96 4.61 27.68
CA VAL A 14 58.86 4.94 26.56
C VAL A 14 58.07 5.64 25.45
N LEU A 15 58.55 6.83 25.11
CA LEU A 15 58.16 7.73 24.02
C LEU A 15 59.38 7.81 23.09
N VAL A 16 59.25 7.61 21.78
CA VAL A 16 60.27 8.05 20.79
C VAL A 16 59.60 8.54 19.50
N MET A 17 59.94 9.77 19.14
CA MET A 17 59.68 10.53 17.92
C MET A 17 61.01 10.63 17.12
N CYS A 18 60.95 10.70 15.78
CA CYS A 18 61.89 11.37 14.83
C CYS A 18 61.65 10.84 13.38
N THR A 19 61.15 11.64 12.41
CA THR A 19 61.86 12.50 11.39
C THR A 19 62.90 11.76 10.54
N LEU A 20 63.15 11.96 9.24
CA LEU A 20 62.62 12.70 8.07
C LEU A 20 63.59 12.34 6.89
N LEU A 21 63.24 12.68 5.62
CA LEU A 21 64.11 12.91 4.43
C LEU A 21 64.49 11.79 3.40
N LEU A 22 63.89 11.97 2.20
CA LEU A 22 64.46 12.22 0.84
C LEU A 22 65.17 11.15 -0.03
N MET A 23 64.57 11.04 -1.24
CA MET A 23 65.16 11.10 -2.61
C MET A 23 65.96 9.90 -3.18
N GLY A 24 65.46 9.40 -4.31
CA GLY A 24 66.20 8.59 -5.28
C GLY A 24 65.38 8.40 -6.58
N THR A 25 65.96 8.81 -7.71
CA THR A 25 65.37 9.04 -9.04
C THR A 25 65.28 7.79 -9.95
N SER A 26 64.29 7.83 -10.86
CA SER A 26 63.97 7.09 -12.12
C SER A 26 65.14 6.49 -12.96
N PRO A 27 64.94 5.63 -14.02
CA PRO A 27 63.74 5.52 -14.86
C PRO A 27 63.33 4.14 -15.49
N ASN A 28 62.12 4.16 -16.07
CA ASN A 28 61.61 3.44 -17.25
C ASN A 28 61.81 1.91 -17.39
N LEU A 29 60.70 1.16 -17.37
CA LEU A 29 60.42 0.20 -18.43
C LEU A 29 58.90 0.09 -18.69
N SER A 30 58.57 0.21 -19.96
CA SER A 30 57.25 0.16 -20.60
C SER A 30 56.64 -1.25 -20.58
N ARG A 31 55.34 -1.37 -20.27
CA ARG A 31 54.32 -2.13 -21.03
C ARG A 31 52.94 -2.08 -20.36
N GLN A 32 51.99 -1.47 -21.11
CA GLN A 32 50.53 -1.62 -21.25
C GLN A 32 49.59 -2.18 -20.15
N PRO A 33 48.28 -1.81 -20.20
CA PRO A 33 47.39 -1.85 -19.04
C PRO A 33 46.27 -2.91 -19.10
N LEU A 34 45.59 -3.05 -17.96
CA LEU A 34 44.15 -3.33 -17.79
C LEU A 34 43.60 -4.70 -18.24
N ALA A 35 43.43 -5.60 -17.26
CA ALA A 35 42.26 -6.46 -17.18
C ALA A 35 41.41 -5.99 -15.99
N LYS A 36 40.23 -5.43 -16.28
CA LYS A 36 39.19 -5.22 -15.26
C LYS A 36 38.56 -6.57 -14.97
N GLU A 37 38.58 -7.00 -13.72
CA GLU A 37 37.59 -7.96 -13.22
C GLU A 37 36.22 -7.30 -13.33
N GLU A 38 35.35 -7.86 -14.17
CA GLU A 38 33.92 -7.56 -14.17
C GLU A 38 33.29 -8.25 -12.96
N GLU A 39 32.93 -7.48 -11.94
CA GLU A 39 31.93 -7.91 -10.96
C GLU A 39 30.56 -8.05 -11.65
N PRO A 40 29.78 -9.09 -11.35
CA PRO A 40 28.47 -9.27 -11.97
C PRO A 40 27.46 -8.25 -11.41
N LEU A 41 26.85 -7.47 -12.30
CA LEU A 41 25.70 -6.61 -12.01
C LEU A 41 24.52 -7.43 -11.43
N PRO A 42 23.79 -6.94 -10.41
CA PRO A 42 22.63 -7.63 -9.88
C PRO A 42 21.43 -7.46 -10.81
N ALA A 43 20.87 -8.59 -11.25
CA ALA A 43 19.75 -8.77 -12.18
C ALA A 43 18.37 -8.19 -11.73
N GLN A 44 18.34 -7.22 -10.81
CA GLN A 44 17.10 -6.62 -10.29
C GLN A 44 16.81 -5.21 -10.81
N GLN A 45 17.80 -4.50 -11.39
CA GLN A 45 17.56 -3.19 -12.01
C GLN A 45 16.91 -3.29 -13.40
N GLU A 46 17.21 -4.32 -14.19
CA GLU A 46 16.56 -4.53 -15.51
C GLU A 46 15.05 -4.73 -15.39
N ASN A 47 14.58 -5.30 -14.28
CA ASN A 47 13.16 -5.59 -14.08
C ASN A 47 12.35 -4.32 -13.75
N GLN A 48 12.99 -3.24 -13.28
CA GLN A 48 12.35 -1.93 -13.08
C GLN A 48 12.36 -1.07 -14.37
N GLN A 49 13.34 -1.26 -15.25
CA GLN A 49 13.42 -0.56 -16.54
C GLN A 49 12.44 -1.12 -17.59
N LYS A 50 12.05 -2.39 -17.50
CA LYS A 50 11.10 -3.00 -18.44
C LYS A 50 9.68 -2.42 -18.37
N LEU A 51 9.32 -1.74 -17.26
CA LEU A 51 8.03 -1.04 -17.14
C LEU A 51 8.00 0.29 -17.93
N ALA A 52 9.16 0.89 -18.19
CA ALA A 52 9.26 2.13 -18.98
C ALA A 52 9.29 1.90 -20.50
N ALA A 53 9.45 0.64 -20.94
CA ALA A 53 9.58 0.26 -22.35
C ALA A 53 8.36 -0.46 -22.92
N GLN A 54 7.27 -0.58 -22.16
CA GLN A 54 6.03 -1.17 -22.65
C GLN A 54 5.14 -0.07 -23.24
N PRO A 55 4.60 -0.23 -24.46
CA PRO A 55 3.60 0.70 -24.96
C PRO A 55 2.41 0.68 -24.00
N SER A 56 1.91 1.87 -23.70
CA SER A 56 0.65 2.09 -22.98
C SER A 56 -0.42 1.11 -23.46
N PRO A 57 -1.12 0.37 -22.58
CA PRO A 57 -2.20 -0.49 -23.01
C PRO A 57 -3.27 0.37 -23.67
N GLU A 58 -3.64 0.03 -24.91
CA GLU A 58 -4.80 0.60 -25.61
C GLU A 58 -6.06 0.32 -24.78
N TYR A 59 -6.42 1.28 -23.93
CA TYR A 59 -7.74 1.36 -23.35
C TYR A 59 -8.61 2.24 -24.26
N LEU A 60 -9.64 1.62 -24.84
CA LEU A 60 -10.82 2.18 -25.53
C LEU A 60 -10.69 2.53 -27.02
N THR A 61 -11.18 1.62 -27.87
CA THR A 61 -12.21 1.95 -28.87
C THR A 61 -13.32 0.91 -28.78
N ALA A 62 -14.50 1.34 -28.33
CA ALA A 62 -15.73 0.60 -28.49
C ALA A 62 -16.57 1.38 -29.50
N GLU A 63 -16.63 0.90 -30.74
CA GLU A 63 -17.67 1.27 -31.68
C GLU A 63 -18.69 0.14 -31.76
N THR A 64 -19.92 0.48 -31.40
CA THR A 64 -21.15 -0.22 -31.76
C THR A 64 -21.40 -0.12 -33.26
N ASP A 65 -21.63 -1.24 -33.96
CA ASP A 65 -22.98 -1.61 -34.44
C ASP A 65 -23.00 -2.98 -35.16
N LYS A 66 -24.09 -3.71 -34.91
CA LYS A 66 -24.85 -4.71 -35.70
C LYS A 66 -24.13 -5.47 -36.85
N GLN A 67 -24.21 -6.81 -36.83
CA GLN A 67 -25.30 -7.64 -37.40
C GLN A 67 -24.83 -9.10 -37.60
N SER A 68 -25.64 -10.07 -37.17
CA SER A 68 -25.52 -11.52 -37.49
C SER A 68 -26.07 -11.80 -38.91
N PRO A 69 -25.79 -12.94 -39.58
CA PRO A 69 -26.43 -14.22 -39.22
C PRO A 69 -25.61 -15.52 -39.41
N ALA A 70 -25.93 -16.48 -38.52
CA ALA A 70 -26.19 -17.92 -38.72
C ALA A 70 -25.18 -18.84 -39.44
N GLU A 71 -24.82 -19.95 -38.77
CA GLU A 71 -25.07 -21.30 -39.29
C GLU A 71 -25.11 -22.36 -38.16
N GLN A 72 -25.73 -23.49 -38.44
CA GLN A 72 -26.50 -24.36 -37.54
C GLN A 72 -25.70 -25.51 -36.88
N ALA A 73 -26.08 -25.82 -35.64
CA ALA A 73 -26.33 -27.10 -34.91
C ALA A 73 -25.96 -28.48 -35.58
N PRO A 74 -25.94 -29.65 -34.88
CA PRO A 74 -26.71 -29.94 -33.64
C PRO A 74 -26.20 -31.07 -32.65
N ILE A 75 -27.00 -31.29 -31.56
CA ILE A 75 -27.19 -32.50 -30.69
C ILE A 75 -25.98 -32.93 -29.80
N GLU A 76 -26.06 -33.29 -28.50
CA GLU A 76 -27.02 -34.18 -27.83
C GLU A 76 -26.99 -34.12 -26.27
N LYS A 77 -28.14 -34.51 -25.70
CA LYS A 77 -28.50 -34.73 -24.28
C LYS A 77 -27.54 -35.67 -23.53
N THR A 78 -27.43 -35.53 -22.21
CA THR A 78 -28.07 -36.45 -21.22
C THR A 78 -27.81 -35.97 -19.79
N ALA A 79 -28.89 -35.86 -19.03
CA ALA A 79 -28.90 -35.68 -17.58
C ALA A 79 -29.42 -36.97 -16.95
N GLU A 80 -28.75 -37.45 -15.90
CA GLU A 80 -29.26 -38.48 -15.00
C GLU A 80 -28.99 -38.06 -13.55
N GLN A 81 -30.09 -37.90 -12.79
CA GLN A 81 -30.12 -38.09 -11.34
C GLN A 81 -30.14 -39.60 -11.02
N PRO A 82 -29.98 -39.96 -9.74
CA PRO A 82 -31.15 -40.52 -9.06
C PRO A 82 -31.44 -39.94 -7.66
N GLN A 83 -32.75 -39.91 -7.37
CA GLN A 83 -33.42 -39.85 -6.05
C GLN A 83 -33.16 -41.16 -5.26
N GLY A 84 -33.40 -41.31 -3.95
CA GLY A 84 -34.12 -40.54 -2.93
C GLY A 84 -34.28 -41.37 -1.63
N GLU A 85 -35.13 -40.86 -0.71
CA GLU A 85 -35.88 -41.48 0.42
C GLU A 85 -35.76 -40.62 1.71
N THR A 86 -36.73 -39.76 2.10
CA THR A 86 -38.06 -39.92 2.76
C THR A 86 -38.11 -40.37 4.23
N ALA A 87 -38.58 -39.47 5.11
CA ALA A 87 -39.62 -39.67 6.16
C ALA A 87 -39.91 -38.31 6.86
N LYS A 88 -41.11 -37.69 6.71
CA LYS A 88 -42.28 -37.68 7.64
C LYS A 88 -41.95 -37.34 9.11
N GLU A 89 -42.70 -36.57 9.90
CA GLU A 89 -43.87 -35.69 9.84
C GLU A 89 -44.11 -35.21 11.30
N LYS A 90 -44.58 -33.98 11.54
CA LYS A 90 -45.64 -33.58 12.52
C LYS A 90 -45.45 -32.18 13.14
N THR A 91 -46.44 -31.33 12.88
CA THR A 91 -46.85 -30.16 13.67
C THR A 91 -47.85 -30.62 14.74
N PRO A 92 -48.02 -29.90 15.86
CA PRO A 92 -49.33 -29.29 16.08
C PRO A 92 -49.33 -27.87 16.70
N SER A 93 -50.45 -27.21 16.43
CA SER A 93 -50.99 -25.88 16.70
C SER A 93 -50.88 -25.24 18.11
N ALA A 94 -51.04 -23.91 18.10
CA ALA A 94 -51.13 -22.95 19.21
C ALA A 94 -52.39 -23.07 20.11
N PRO A 95 -52.48 -22.23 21.16
CA PRO A 95 -53.60 -21.27 21.19
C PRO A 95 -53.25 -19.84 21.65
N GLN A 96 -54.10 -18.90 21.21
CA GLN A 96 -54.13 -17.46 21.44
C GLN A 96 -54.58 -17.07 22.86
N SER A 97 -54.15 -15.89 23.32
CA SER A 97 -54.96 -15.01 24.17
C SER A 97 -54.41 -13.56 24.20
N GLN A 98 -55.18 -12.60 23.68
CA GLN A 98 -55.11 -11.17 24.04
C GLN A 98 -55.96 -10.92 25.30
N PRO A 99 -55.79 -9.81 26.06
CA PRO A 99 -56.62 -8.62 25.77
C PRO A 99 -56.04 -7.22 26.10
N LYS A 100 -56.53 -6.22 25.33
CA LYS A 100 -56.88 -4.81 25.66
C LYS A 100 -55.79 -3.71 25.85
N ALA A 101 -55.82 -2.74 24.93
CA ALA A 101 -55.40 -1.32 25.09
C ALA A 101 -56.48 -0.52 25.89
N PRO A 102 -56.25 0.70 26.46
CA PRO A 102 -55.91 1.97 25.75
C PRO A 102 -55.10 3.01 26.63
N PRO A 103 -54.96 4.32 26.31
CA PRO A 103 -55.15 5.07 25.06
C PRO A 103 -53.91 5.85 24.55
N SER A 104 -54.05 6.25 23.28
CA SER A 104 -53.33 7.29 22.54
C SER A 104 -53.05 8.57 23.34
N ASN A 105 -51.80 9.03 23.33
CA ASN A 105 -51.49 10.45 23.35
C ASN A 105 -50.65 10.80 22.11
N SER A 106 -51.29 11.59 21.26
CA SER A 106 -50.74 12.20 20.05
C SER A 106 -49.69 13.22 20.43
N THR A 107 -48.42 13.00 20.06
CA THR A 107 -47.49 14.10 19.79
C THR A 107 -46.41 13.64 18.82
N SER A 108 -46.42 14.20 17.62
CA SER A 108 -45.25 14.36 16.76
C SER A 108 -45.54 15.56 15.85
N PRO A 109 -44.53 16.36 15.45
CA PRO A 109 -43.14 15.94 15.30
C PRO A 109 -42.11 16.94 15.85
N THR A 110 -41.02 16.46 16.43
CA THR A 110 -39.74 17.17 16.33
C THR A 110 -38.76 16.24 15.63
N LYS A 111 -38.57 16.50 14.34
CA LYS A 111 -37.61 15.86 13.46
C LYS A 111 -36.19 16.16 13.97
N PRO A 112 -35.37 15.16 14.39
CA PRO A 112 -33.95 15.39 14.62
C PRO A 112 -33.27 15.48 13.25
N THR A 113 -33.08 16.70 12.72
CA THR A 113 -32.45 16.93 11.40
C THR A 113 -30.93 17.09 11.49
N ALA A 114 -30.28 16.75 12.60
CA ALA A 114 -28.89 17.14 12.88
C ALA A 114 -27.75 16.11 12.69
N PRO A 115 -27.92 14.80 12.41
CA PRO A 115 -26.74 13.92 12.27
C PRO A 115 -26.00 14.01 10.92
N LYS A 116 -26.75 14.15 9.81
CA LYS A 116 -26.20 13.92 8.46
C LYS A 116 -25.42 15.13 7.91
N GLU A 117 -25.84 16.34 8.24
CA GLU A 117 -25.20 17.58 7.78
C GLU A 117 -23.84 17.81 8.46
N THR A 118 -23.76 17.52 9.77
CA THR A 118 -22.51 17.58 10.53
C THR A 118 -21.50 16.52 10.08
N ALA A 119 -21.96 15.29 9.82
CA ALA A 119 -21.10 14.22 9.33
C ALA A 119 -20.53 14.52 7.93
N GLY A 120 -21.36 15.04 7.02
CA GLY A 120 -20.92 15.44 5.67
C GLY A 120 -19.90 16.58 5.69
N THR A 121 -20.11 17.56 6.57
CA THR A 121 -19.17 18.68 6.76
C THR A 121 -17.83 18.20 7.31
N SER A 122 -17.85 17.32 8.32
CA SER A 122 -16.65 16.70 8.89
C SER A 122 -15.87 15.92 7.83
N ALA A 123 -16.55 15.12 7.00
CA ALA A 123 -15.92 14.33 5.95
C ALA A 123 -15.19 15.19 4.90
N ARG A 124 -15.68 16.40 4.64
CA ARG A 124 -15.06 17.35 3.69
C ARG A 124 -13.85 18.08 4.24
N GLN A 125 -13.75 18.21 5.56
CA GLN A 125 -12.74 19.04 6.26
C GLN A 125 -11.58 18.22 6.84
N GLN A 126 -11.69 16.90 6.90
CA GLN A 126 -10.68 16.02 7.50
C GLN A 126 -9.73 15.41 6.45
N ASP A 127 -8.47 15.19 6.85
CA ASP A 127 -7.53 14.38 6.09
C ASP A 127 -8.11 12.95 5.88
N LEU A 128 -7.66 12.25 4.83
CA LEU A 128 -8.16 10.89 4.54
C LEU A 128 -7.77 9.85 5.60
N ASN A 129 -6.77 10.14 6.45
CA ASN A 129 -6.14 9.20 7.38
C ASN A 129 -7.13 8.32 8.16
N ILE A 130 -8.23 8.87 8.69
CA ILE A 130 -9.19 8.06 9.45
C ILE A 130 -9.91 7.02 8.56
N TYR A 131 -10.21 7.37 7.31
CA TYR A 131 -10.81 6.45 6.35
C TYR A 131 -9.80 5.39 5.88
N VAL A 132 -8.51 5.74 5.81
CA VAL A 132 -7.42 4.79 5.56
C VAL A 132 -7.36 3.74 6.67
N LEU A 133 -7.37 4.16 7.93
CA LEU A 133 -7.33 3.25 9.08
C LEU A 133 -8.58 2.37 9.16
N ASN A 134 -9.75 2.92 8.86
CA ASN A 134 -10.98 2.14 8.77
C ASN A 134 -10.91 1.10 7.65
N ALA A 135 -10.36 1.45 6.47
CA ALA A 135 -10.16 0.49 5.39
C ALA A 135 -9.18 -0.63 5.79
N ILE A 136 -8.09 -0.30 6.48
CA ILE A 136 -7.14 -1.29 7.04
C ILE A 136 -7.83 -2.26 7.99
N SER A 137 -8.71 -1.78 8.88
CA SER A 137 -9.39 -2.66 9.85
C SER A 137 -10.26 -3.73 9.18
N THR A 138 -10.70 -3.54 7.93
CA THR A 138 -11.49 -4.55 7.20
C THR A 138 -10.69 -5.79 6.81
N TYR A 139 -9.36 -5.74 6.92
CA TYR A 139 -8.48 -6.89 6.67
C TYR A 139 -8.17 -7.69 7.94
N ALA A 140 -8.60 -7.23 9.12
CA ALA A 140 -8.37 -7.96 10.37
C ALA A 140 -9.02 -9.35 10.34
N GLY A 141 -8.27 -10.38 10.74
CA GLY A 141 -8.76 -11.77 10.83
C GLY A 141 -8.95 -12.50 9.50
N GLY A 142 -8.65 -11.87 8.35
CA GLY A 142 -8.70 -12.54 7.05
C GLY A 142 -7.35 -13.13 6.63
N TYR A 143 -7.40 -14.10 5.72
CA TYR A 143 -6.22 -14.66 5.06
C TYR A 143 -5.96 -13.95 3.72
N TYR A 144 -4.78 -13.35 3.60
CA TYR A 144 -4.36 -12.54 2.45
C TYR A 144 -2.90 -12.84 2.12
N PRO A 145 -2.62 -13.90 1.34
CA PRO A 145 -1.25 -14.34 1.11
C PRO A 145 -0.43 -13.29 0.36
N TYR A 146 0.87 -13.26 0.62
CA TYR A 146 1.77 -12.48 -0.20
C TYR A 146 1.97 -13.13 -1.56
N LEU A 147 1.88 -12.35 -2.63
CA LEU A 147 2.31 -12.75 -3.97
C LEU A 147 2.82 -11.53 -4.71
N LEU A 148 4.13 -11.51 -4.97
CA LEU A 148 4.74 -10.59 -5.92
C LEU A 148 4.75 -11.23 -7.30
N ASP A 149 4.03 -10.63 -8.22
CA ASP A 149 3.97 -11.01 -9.63
C ASP A 149 4.19 -9.76 -10.47
N ASN A 150 4.93 -9.88 -11.58
CA ASN A 150 5.18 -8.80 -12.51
C ASN A 150 4.22 -8.83 -13.71
N ASN A 151 3.33 -9.82 -13.79
CA ASN A 151 2.30 -9.90 -14.82
C ASN A 151 1.08 -9.02 -14.49
N TYR A 152 1.26 -7.71 -14.60
CA TYR A 152 0.21 -6.71 -14.37
C TYR A 152 -0.96 -6.79 -15.35
N ALA A 153 -0.86 -7.58 -16.43
CA ALA A 153 -1.97 -7.84 -17.33
C ALA A 153 -3.03 -8.75 -16.68
N THR A 154 -2.65 -9.63 -15.75
CA THR A 154 -3.54 -10.62 -15.12
C THR A 154 -3.83 -10.30 -13.65
N TYR A 155 -2.90 -9.68 -12.93
CA TYR A 155 -3.03 -9.42 -11.50
C TYR A 155 -2.20 -8.19 -11.10
N ASN A 156 -2.77 -7.31 -10.28
CA ASN A 156 -2.15 -6.03 -9.93
C ASN A 156 -1.80 -5.88 -8.44
N GLY A 157 -1.70 -6.97 -7.69
CA GLY A 157 -1.37 -6.87 -6.26
C GLY A 157 -2.51 -6.50 -5.34
N VAL A 158 -3.75 -6.50 -5.85
CA VAL A 158 -4.97 -6.16 -5.10
C VAL A 158 -5.75 -7.41 -4.72
N THR A 159 -6.44 -7.36 -3.58
CA THR A 159 -7.21 -8.48 -3.03
C THR A 159 -8.60 -8.62 -3.66
N SER A 160 -9.08 -7.56 -4.31
CA SER A 160 -10.35 -7.50 -5.03
C SER A 160 -10.22 -6.62 -6.27
N ASN A 161 -11.01 -6.91 -7.32
CA ASN A 161 -11.04 -6.07 -8.51
C ASN A 161 -11.43 -4.63 -8.12
N ILE A 162 -10.69 -3.66 -8.64
CA ILE A 162 -10.97 -2.24 -8.46
C ILE A 162 -11.54 -1.72 -9.76
N CYS A 163 -12.77 -1.23 -9.69
CA CYS A 163 -13.41 -0.51 -10.79
C CYS A 163 -13.53 0.97 -10.44
N TYR A 164 -13.17 1.84 -11.39
CA TYR A 164 -13.29 3.30 -11.29
C TYR A 164 -14.23 3.79 -12.39
N GLN A 165 -15.29 4.51 -12.00
CA GLN A 165 -16.30 5.03 -12.94
C GLN A 165 -16.92 3.92 -13.82
N GLY A 166 -17.08 2.72 -13.26
CA GLY A 166 -17.62 1.54 -13.97
C GLY A 166 -16.60 0.75 -14.79
N HIS A 167 -15.37 1.25 -14.97
CA HIS A 167 -14.32 0.57 -15.72
C HIS A 167 -13.38 -0.20 -14.80
N LEU A 168 -13.02 -1.43 -15.17
CA LEU A 168 -12.02 -2.23 -14.45
C LEU A 168 -10.64 -1.57 -14.55
N LEU A 169 -10.11 -1.14 -13.41
CA LEU A 169 -8.81 -0.47 -13.28
C LEU A 169 -7.71 -1.44 -12.82
N LEU A 170 -7.96 -2.25 -11.79
CA LEU A 170 -7.00 -3.23 -11.26
C LEU A 170 -7.67 -4.58 -11.04
N LYS A 171 -6.93 -5.64 -11.35
CA LYS A 171 -7.35 -7.04 -11.29
C LYS A 171 -6.82 -7.70 -10.02
N ALA A 172 -7.70 -8.35 -9.28
CA ALA A 172 -7.30 -9.33 -8.27
C ALA A 172 -6.77 -10.60 -8.92
N HIS A 173 -6.09 -11.42 -8.13
CA HIS A 173 -5.54 -12.68 -8.61
C HIS A 173 -6.68 -13.59 -9.12
N PRO A 174 -6.57 -14.18 -10.33
CA PRO A 174 -7.67 -14.92 -10.97
C PRO A 174 -8.12 -16.17 -10.21
N SER A 175 -7.27 -16.75 -9.35
CA SER A 175 -7.68 -17.86 -8.48
C SER A 175 -8.63 -17.47 -7.36
N GLY A 176 -8.82 -16.17 -7.09
CA GLY A 176 -9.63 -15.69 -5.98
C GLY A 176 -8.97 -15.89 -4.60
N ASN A 177 -7.69 -16.26 -4.53
CA ASN A 177 -6.95 -16.45 -3.28
C ASN A 177 -6.68 -15.15 -2.49
N ARG A 178 -7.06 -13.99 -3.04
CA ARG A 178 -6.92 -12.65 -2.43
C ARG A 178 -5.47 -12.32 -2.09
N ALA A 179 -4.53 -12.86 -2.87
CA ALA A 179 -3.13 -12.52 -2.71
C ALA A 179 -2.91 -11.02 -2.98
N SER A 180 -1.89 -10.45 -2.35
CA SER A 180 -1.52 -9.05 -2.54
C SER A 180 -0.01 -8.84 -2.47
N HIS A 181 0.46 -7.70 -2.96
CA HIS A 181 1.77 -7.16 -2.65
C HIS A 181 1.67 -5.69 -2.26
N CYS A 182 2.74 -5.16 -1.67
CA CYS A 182 2.80 -3.86 -1.00
C CYS A 182 2.14 -2.71 -1.78
N VAL A 183 2.50 -2.50 -3.04
CA VAL A 183 1.99 -1.35 -3.80
C VAL A 183 0.52 -1.49 -4.22
N GLY A 184 0.06 -2.72 -4.49
CA GLY A 184 -1.35 -2.95 -4.81
C GLY A 184 -2.26 -2.82 -3.60
N ILE A 185 -1.89 -3.41 -2.46
CA ILE A 185 -2.73 -3.31 -1.26
C ILE A 185 -2.83 -1.88 -0.71
N THR A 186 -1.75 -1.10 -0.81
CA THR A 186 -1.79 0.31 -0.40
C THR A 186 -2.65 1.16 -1.34
N PHE A 187 -2.62 0.88 -2.65
CA PHE A 187 -3.55 1.51 -3.59
C PHE A 187 -5.01 1.11 -3.31
N GLU A 188 -5.28 -0.17 -3.03
CA GLU A 188 -6.62 -0.64 -2.69
C GLU A 188 -7.17 0.05 -1.43
N VAL A 189 -6.34 0.22 -0.40
CA VAL A 189 -6.72 0.95 0.80
C VAL A 189 -6.98 2.43 0.51
N PHE A 190 -6.12 3.08 -0.27
CA PHE A 190 -6.37 4.45 -0.76
C PHE A 190 -7.72 4.55 -1.45
N PHE A 191 -7.99 3.65 -2.40
CA PHE A 191 -9.21 3.65 -3.19
C PHE A 191 -10.46 3.44 -2.32
N LYS A 192 -10.44 2.44 -1.42
CA LYS A 192 -11.54 2.18 -0.47
C LYS A 192 -11.77 3.37 0.46
N ALA A 193 -10.71 3.98 0.97
CA ALA A 193 -10.78 5.14 1.85
C ALA A 193 -11.40 6.35 1.14
N MET A 194 -10.97 6.64 -0.10
CA MET A 194 -11.51 7.72 -0.92
C MET A 194 -13.02 7.55 -1.14
N ARG A 195 -13.46 6.36 -1.58
CA ARG A 195 -14.88 6.07 -1.77
C ARG A 195 -15.69 6.20 -0.48
N ALA A 196 -15.14 5.71 0.64
CA ALA A 196 -15.80 5.80 1.93
C ALA A 196 -16.01 7.26 2.37
N ARG A 197 -14.98 8.10 2.21
CA ARG A 197 -15.09 9.54 2.51
C ARG A 197 -16.06 10.24 1.57
N ASN A 198 -16.02 9.95 0.27
CA ASN A 198 -16.93 10.56 -0.70
C ASN A 198 -18.39 10.24 -0.37
N ARG A 199 -18.71 8.98 -0.05
CA ARG A 199 -20.05 8.60 0.43
C ARG A 199 -20.46 9.35 1.69
N ALA A 200 -19.55 9.49 2.66
CA ALA A 200 -19.81 10.26 3.88
C ALA A 200 -20.04 11.76 3.60
N ALA A 201 -19.34 12.32 2.61
CA ALA A 201 -19.44 13.71 2.17
C ALA A 201 -20.64 13.98 1.24
N GLY A 202 -21.42 12.95 0.87
CA GLY A 202 -22.53 13.06 -0.08
C GLY A 202 -22.07 13.32 -1.53
N LEU A 203 -20.87 12.85 -1.89
CA LEU A 203 -20.31 12.93 -3.24
C LEU A 203 -20.44 11.58 -3.96
N GLU A 204 -20.31 11.62 -5.29
CA GLU A 204 -20.12 10.41 -6.08
C GLU A 204 -18.88 9.65 -5.59
N GLN A 205 -19.04 8.34 -5.41
CA GLN A 205 -18.03 7.54 -4.74
C GLN A 205 -16.69 7.55 -5.47
N ASP A 206 -16.69 7.72 -6.79
CA ASP A 206 -15.49 7.74 -7.65
C ASP A 206 -15.10 9.18 -8.07
N ASP A 207 -15.65 10.22 -7.44
CA ASP A 207 -15.20 11.60 -7.66
C ASP A 207 -13.89 11.88 -6.90
N PHE A 208 -12.76 11.53 -7.51
CA PHE A 208 -11.44 11.77 -6.93
C PHE A 208 -10.88 13.07 -7.50
N ASN A 209 -11.45 14.21 -7.09
CA ASN A 209 -11.08 15.54 -7.60
C ASN A 209 -11.34 15.68 -9.13
N GLY A 210 -12.47 15.17 -9.61
CA GLY A 210 -12.84 15.26 -11.02
C GLY A 210 -11.94 14.46 -11.98
N MET A 211 -11.07 13.58 -11.48
CA MET A 211 -10.18 12.78 -12.32
C MET A 211 -10.98 11.90 -13.29
N SER A 212 -10.66 12.00 -14.59
CA SER A 212 -11.12 11.03 -15.60
C SER A 212 -10.49 9.66 -15.38
N LEU A 213 -10.98 8.63 -16.08
CA LEU A 213 -10.35 7.31 -16.10
C LEU A 213 -8.87 7.40 -16.52
N ALA A 214 -8.54 8.19 -17.55
CA ALA A 214 -7.15 8.36 -17.99
C ALA A 214 -6.27 9.01 -16.90
N ALA A 215 -6.80 10.01 -16.21
CA ALA A 215 -6.13 10.64 -15.07
C ALA A 215 -5.91 9.63 -13.92
N MET A 216 -6.90 8.80 -13.62
CA MET A 216 -6.79 7.75 -12.60
C MET A 216 -5.77 6.68 -12.98
N SER A 217 -5.68 6.32 -14.26
CA SER A 217 -4.67 5.38 -14.75
C SER A 217 -3.24 5.94 -14.61
N ASP A 218 -2.96 7.20 -14.99
CA ASP A 218 -1.61 7.80 -14.76
C ASP A 218 -1.32 8.01 -13.26
N PHE A 219 -2.32 8.33 -12.44
CA PHE A 219 -2.17 8.36 -10.98
C PHE A 219 -1.75 7.00 -10.43
N MET A 220 -2.43 5.93 -10.87
CA MET A 220 -2.13 4.54 -10.48
C MET A 220 -0.72 4.15 -10.93
N LEU A 221 -0.32 4.42 -12.18
CA LEU A 221 1.03 4.10 -12.65
C LEU A 221 2.12 4.80 -11.82
N ARG A 222 1.90 6.06 -11.43
CA ARG A 222 2.83 6.77 -10.52
C ARG A 222 2.87 6.16 -9.13
N TRP A 223 1.72 5.76 -8.59
CA TRP A 223 1.65 5.05 -7.32
C TRP A 223 2.42 3.73 -7.38
N TYR A 224 2.32 3.01 -8.50
CA TYR A 224 3.01 1.75 -8.77
C TYR A 224 4.50 1.90 -9.07
N VAL A 225 5.05 3.13 -9.02
CA VAL A 225 6.46 3.40 -9.34
C VAL A 225 6.79 2.92 -10.76
N ALA A 226 5.87 3.13 -11.71
CA ALA A 226 6.03 2.75 -13.11
C ALA A 226 6.96 3.70 -13.89
N GLY A 227 8.10 4.05 -13.30
CA GLY A 227 9.06 4.99 -13.80
C GLY A 227 10.09 5.37 -12.72
N PRO A 228 10.94 6.38 -12.98
CA PRO A 228 11.93 6.84 -12.02
C PRO A 228 11.30 7.27 -10.69
N LYS A 229 11.85 6.80 -9.57
CA LYS A 229 11.25 6.95 -8.23
C LYS A 229 11.09 8.41 -7.76
N ASP A 230 11.90 9.32 -8.28
CA ASP A 230 11.79 10.76 -8.02
C ASP A 230 10.53 11.41 -8.63
N THR A 231 10.02 10.81 -9.72
CA THR A 231 8.83 11.27 -10.46
C THR A 231 7.64 10.30 -10.36
N HIS A 232 7.87 9.08 -9.85
CA HIS A 232 6.88 8.02 -9.66
C HIS A 232 7.01 7.47 -8.25
N ASN A 233 6.14 7.94 -7.36
CA ASN A 233 5.85 7.35 -6.06
C ASN A 233 4.49 7.88 -5.60
N LEU A 234 3.95 7.28 -4.55
CA LEU A 234 2.64 7.66 -4.02
C LEU A 234 2.54 9.13 -3.57
N ALA A 235 3.64 9.74 -3.10
CA ALA A 235 3.62 11.12 -2.64
C ALA A 235 3.58 12.09 -3.83
N VAL A 236 4.34 11.79 -4.89
CA VAL A 236 4.29 12.52 -6.16
C VAL A 236 2.90 12.39 -6.79
N ALA A 237 2.31 11.19 -6.79
CA ALA A 237 0.96 10.98 -7.34
C ALA A 237 -0.09 11.81 -6.59
N ILE A 238 -0.11 11.75 -5.26
CA ILE A 238 -1.05 12.52 -4.42
C ILE A 238 -0.94 14.02 -4.68
N GLU A 239 0.29 14.55 -4.76
CA GLU A 239 0.56 15.97 -4.99
C GLU A 239 0.19 16.42 -6.41
N LYS A 240 0.61 15.64 -7.43
CA LYS A 240 0.38 15.98 -8.85
C LYS A 240 -1.10 16.09 -9.19
N TYR A 241 -1.95 15.27 -8.58
CA TYR A 241 -3.38 15.22 -8.87
C TYR A 241 -4.24 16.08 -7.93
N GLY A 242 -3.60 16.97 -7.16
CA GLY A 242 -4.33 17.91 -6.31
C GLY A 242 -5.08 17.25 -5.15
N LEU A 243 -4.83 15.97 -4.86
CA LEU A 243 -5.50 15.24 -3.77
C LEU A 243 -4.90 15.57 -2.39
N GLY A 244 -3.72 16.18 -2.35
CA GLY A 244 -3.06 16.50 -1.11
C GLY A 244 -1.64 16.97 -1.30
N ARG A 245 -0.74 16.57 -0.39
CA ARG A 245 0.63 17.07 -0.38
C ARG A 245 1.65 16.01 0.05
N ARG A 246 2.89 16.26 -0.34
CA ARG A 246 4.04 15.58 0.24
C ARG A 246 4.31 16.07 1.65
N ILE A 247 4.69 15.15 2.53
CA ILE A 247 5.18 15.45 3.88
C ILE A 247 6.70 15.30 3.87
N THR A 248 7.42 16.42 3.99
CA THR A 248 8.89 16.46 3.95
C THR A 248 9.53 16.44 5.33
N ASN A 249 8.81 16.93 6.35
CA ASN A 249 9.24 16.82 7.74
C ASN A 249 8.57 15.59 8.38
N PHE A 250 9.37 14.61 8.81
CA PHE A 250 8.86 13.37 9.40
C PHE A 250 8.00 13.62 10.65
N SER A 251 8.33 14.61 11.47
CA SER A 251 7.51 14.92 12.66
C SER A 251 6.12 15.44 12.32
N SER A 252 5.90 15.90 11.08
CA SER A 252 4.58 16.31 10.57
C SER A 252 3.76 15.16 10.00
N ALA A 253 4.35 13.97 9.83
CA ALA A 253 3.66 12.77 9.36
C ALA A 253 2.66 12.27 10.42
N LYS A 254 1.58 11.65 9.96
CA LYS A 254 0.47 11.18 10.79
C LYS A 254 0.24 9.70 10.50
N THR A 255 -0.25 8.98 11.50
CA THR A 255 -0.84 7.65 11.33
C THR A 255 -1.87 7.67 10.21
N GLY A 256 -1.79 6.74 9.27
CA GLY A 256 -2.64 6.70 8.07
C GLY A 256 -2.08 7.43 6.85
N ASP A 257 -0.92 8.09 6.95
CA ASP A 257 -0.23 8.61 5.77
C ASP A 257 0.28 7.45 4.92
N PHE A 258 0.31 7.66 3.61
CA PHE A 258 0.95 6.70 2.71
C PHE A 258 2.45 6.97 2.66
N ILE A 259 3.25 5.90 2.67
CA ILE A 259 4.71 5.99 2.69
C ILE A 259 5.31 5.01 1.68
N ASP A 260 6.24 5.50 0.87
CA ASP A 260 7.10 4.68 0.01
C ASP A 260 8.54 4.91 0.44
N PHE A 261 9.29 3.84 0.68
CA PHE A 261 10.69 3.92 1.07
C PHE A 261 11.57 2.95 0.28
N SER A 262 12.86 3.26 0.21
CA SER A 262 13.89 2.36 -0.34
C SER A 262 14.80 1.82 0.76
N ARG A 263 15.34 0.63 0.53
CA ARG A 263 16.34 0.00 1.37
C ARG A 263 17.72 0.06 0.73
N SER A 264 18.76 -0.16 1.52
CA SER A 264 20.16 -0.20 1.08
C SER A 264 20.45 -1.33 0.08
N ASN A 265 19.65 -2.40 0.09
CA ASN A 265 19.74 -3.52 -0.84
C ASN A 265 19.05 -3.28 -2.19
N GLY A 266 18.61 -2.04 -2.48
CA GLY A 266 17.96 -1.68 -3.74
C GLY A 266 16.45 -1.98 -3.82
N THR A 267 15.87 -2.63 -2.82
CA THR A 267 14.42 -2.89 -2.79
C THR A 267 13.61 -1.67 -2.33
N GLY A 268 12.37 -1.57 -2.80
CA GLY A 268 11.39 -0.56 -2.37
C GLY A 268 10.24 -1.16 -1.58
N HIS A 269 9.44 -0.32 -0.94
CA HIS A 269 8.23 -0.76 -0.26
C HIS A 269 7.23 0.38 -0.10
N ALA A 270 6.00 0.14 -0.54
CA ALA A 270 4.86 1.01 -0.26
C ALA A 270 4.10 0.47 0.97
N ALA A 271 3.71 1.36 1.87
CA ALA A 271 2.99 1.02 3.09
C ALA A 271 2.07 2.16 3.55
N VAL A 272 1.29 1.90 4.59
CA VAL A 272 0.62 2.93 5.38
C VAL A 272 1.38 3.12 6.68
N LEU A 273 1.83 4.34 6.96
CA LEU A 273 2.52 4.70 8.20
C LEU A 273 1.57 4.54 9.39
N ILE A 274 2.01 3.80 10.41
CA ILE A 274 1.26 3.65 11.66
C ILE A 274 1.87 4.52 12.74
N ASP A 275 3.18 4.43 12.94
CA ASP A 275 3.88 5.27 13.90
C ASP A 275 5.38 5.36 13.58
N TRP A 276 6.04 6.36 14.16
CA TRP A 276 7.49 6.47 14.17
C TRP A 276 8.08 5.73 15.37
N ILE A 277 9.10 4.91 15.13
CA ILE A 277 9.89 4.32 16.21
C ILE A 277 10.94 5.35 16.63
N LYS A 278 10.96 5.70 17.92
CA LYS A 278 11.86 6.72 18.46
C LYS A 278 12.77 6.16 19.55
N ARG A 279 13.99 6.70 19.63
CA ARG A 279 14.94 6.49 20.72
C ARG A 279 15.56 7.85 21.06
N ASP A 280 15.51 8.24 22.32
CA ASP A 280 16.06 9.52 22.81
C ASP A 280 15.59 10.75 22.02
N GLY A 281 14.32 10.72 21.57
CA GLY A 281 13.71 11.78 20.76
C GLY A 281 14.03 11.72 19.26
N GLU A 282 14.99 10.89 18.84
CA GLU A 282 15.31 10.66 17.43
C GLU A 282 14.40 9.60 16.81
N ILE A 283 13.87 9.87 15.61
CA ILE A 283 13.15 8.87 14.83
C ILE A 283 14.17 7.89 14.24
N ILE A 284 14.17 6.63 14.66
CA ILE A 284 15.12 5.59 14.22
C ILE A 284 14.50 4.53 13.31
N GLY A 285 13.17 4.55 13.14
CA GLY A 285 12.46 3.60 12.30
C GLY A 285 10.98 3.93 12.21
N LEU A 286 10.20 2.99 11.70
CA LEU A 286 8.76 3.12 11.54
C LEU A 286 8.05 1.80 11.78
N ARG A 287 6.84 1.92 12.31
CA ARG A 287 5.81 0.90 12.28
C ARG A 287 4.85 1.22 11.15
N TYR A 288 4.51 0.22 10.35
CA TYR A 288 3.64 0.40 9.20
C TYR A 288 2.73 -0.81 8.98
N TRP A 289 1.74 -0.65 8.09
CA TRP A 289 0.85 -1.70 7.62
C TRP A 289 1.03 -1.87 6.11
N SER A 290 1.23 -3.11 5.64
CA SER A 290 1.37 -3.44 4.21
C SER A 290 1.25 -4.95 3.97
N SER A 291 1.63 -5.42 2.78
CA SER A 291 1.79 -6.83 2.42
C SER A 291 3.23 -7.09 1.96
N GLN A 292 3.89 -8.09 2.55
CA GLN A 292 5.27 -8.44 2.25
C GLN A 292 5.57 -9.92 2.48
N GLU A 293 6.65 -10.40 1.87
CA GLU A 293 7.11 -11.79 1.98
C GLU A 293 7.38 -12.20 3.42
N SER A 294 8.10 -11.37 4.19
CA SER A 294 8.50 -11.72 5.57
C SER A 294 7.34 -11.80 6.57
N THR A 295 6.17 -11.28 6.21
CA THR A 295 4.92 -11.43 7.00
C THR A 295 3.97 -12.45 6.38
N GLY A 296 4.33 -13.06 5.25
CA GLY A 296 3.48 -13.99 4.51
C GLY A 296 2.21 -13.37 3.92
N GLY A 297 2.10 -12.04 3.88
CA GLY A 297 0.87 -11.36 3.48
C GLY A 297 0.64 -10.04 4.19
N ILE A 298 -0.63 -9.63 4.25
CA ILE A 298 -1.04 -8.38 4.90
C ILE A 298 -0.78 -8.45 6.42
N SER A 299 0.05 -7.53 6.93
CA SER A 299 0.32 -7.41 8.35
C SER A 299 0.84 -6.03 8.73
N TYR A 300 0.90 -5.79 10.04
CA TYR A 300 1.77 -4.76 10.61
C TYR A 300 3.22 -5.27 10.66
N ALA A 301 4.16 -4.37 10.43
CA ALA A 301 5.59 -4.64 10.53
C ALA A 301 6.34 -3.40 11.03
N GLU A 302 7.57 -3.63 11.46
CA GLU A 302 8.48 -2.60 11.95
C GLU A 302 9.81 -2.73 11.23
N GLU A 303 10.34 -1.60 10.75
CA GLU A 303 11.65 -1.55 10.11
C GLU A 303 12.39 -0.27 10.54
N TYR A 304 13.71 -0.34 10.47
CA TYR A 304 14.60 0.69 11.01
C TYR A 304 15.39 1.38 9.91
N PHE A 305 15.67 2.67 10.13
CA PHE A 305 16.60 3.43 9.30
C PHE A 305 18.03 2.97 9.52
N GLN A 306 18.88 3.13 8.51
CA GLN A 306 20.33 3.00 8.70
C GLN A 306 20.81 3.95 9.82
N PRO A 307 21.74 3.51 10.69
CA PRO A 307 22.46 2.22 10.68
C PRO A 307 21.73 1.06 11.39
N HIS A 308 20.59 1.29 12.03
CA HIS A 308 19.87 0.27 12.82
C HIS A 308 19.06 -0.73 11.97
N GLY A 309 18.82 -0.40 10.71
CA GLY A 309 18.21 -1.29 9.73
C GLY A 309 18.67 -0.94 8.32
N SER A 310 17.86 -1.32 7.33
CA SER A 310 18.20 -1.14 5.92
C SER A 310 17.51 0.05 5.26
N ILE A 311 16.55 0.71 5.91
CA ILE A 311 15.80 1.80 5.28
C ILE A 311 16.69 3.02 5.11
N ARG A 312 16.72 3.52 3.88
CA ARG A 312 17.42 4.74 3.51
C ARG A 312 16.58 5.95 3.86
N ARG A 313 16.96 6.67 4.92
CA ARG A 313 16.22 7.85 5.40
C ARG A 313 16.06 8.94 4.34
N ASP A 314 17.04 9.08 3.45
CA ASP A 314 17.04 10.01 2.31
C ASP A 314 16.13 9.58 1.14
N ARG A 315 15.56 8.37 1.22
CA ARG A 315 14.70 7.77 0.19
C ARG A 315 13.35 7.36 0.77
N VAL A 316 12.77 8.24 1.58
CA VAL A 316 11.43 8.11 2.15
C VAL A 316 10.53 9.19 1.54
N TYR A 317 9.39 8.76 1.01
CA TYR A 317 8.40 9.60 0.35
C TYR A 317 7.06 9.42 1.06
N ILE A 318 6.55 10.49 1.66
CA ILE A 318 5.31 10.44 2.45
C ILE A 318 4.27 11.31 1.77
N GLY A 319 3.11 10.74 1.48
CA GLY A 319 1.98 11.41 0.88
C GLY A 319 0.78 11.44 1.82
N ARG A 320 0.19 12.61 2.02
CA ARG A 320 -1.08 12.77 2.73
C ARG A 320 -2.14 13.29 1.78
N VAL A 321 -3.23 12.55 1.67
CA VAL A 321 -4.45 13.02 1.01
C VAL A 321 -5.17 13.96 1.97
N GLY A 322 -5.33 15.21 1.53
CA GLY A 322 -5.88 16.29 2.34
C GLY A 322 -7.41 16.26 2.39
N PRO A 323 -8.00 17.25 3.10
CA PRO A 323 -9.42 17.53 3.05
C PRO A 323 -9.91 17.82 1.64
N ILE A 324 -11.16 17.46 1.33
CA ILE A 324 -11.77 17.70 0.00
C ILE A 324 -11.76 19.19 -0.35
N ASN A 325 -12.02 20.07 0.63
CA ASN A 325 -12.00 21.52 0.42
C ASN A 325 -10.59 22.11 0.17
N SER A 326 -9.55 21.31 0.30
CA SER A 326 -8.15 21.72 0.06
C SER A 326 -7.61 21.23 -1.28
N TYR A 327 -8.43 20.52 -2.05
CA TYR A 327 -8.06 20.03 -3.37
C TYR A 327 -7.75 21.17 -4.33
N ARG A 328 -6.86 20.91 -5.29
CA ARG A 328 -6.36 21.89 -6.25
C ARG A 328 -6.58 21.41 -7.67
#